data_AF-A0A1R1WZV9-F1
#
_entry.id   AF-A0A1R1WZV9-F1
#
_cell.length_a   1.000
_cell.length_b   1.000
_cell.length_c   1.000
_cell.angle_alpha   90.00
_cell.angle_beta   90.00
_cell.angle_gamma   90.00
#
_symmetry.space_group_name_H-M   'P 1'
#
loop_
_entity.id
_entity.type
_entity.pdbx_description
1 polymer ?
#
loop_
_entity_poly.entity_id
_entity_poly.type
_entity_poly.pdbx_seq_one_letter_code
_entity_poly.pdbx_strand_id
1 'polypeptide(L)'
;WKEVMTRFIEGKGTLYDLEFLLDDNNRRVAAYGFYAGFTGSAVGINSWCHQILSPNEKMPPIQPYSHEDILIAELKSKIAKVGRAPKILVIGALGRCGSGAVSLARKAGVPEENIIKWDMAETAKGGPFKEIIDADIFINCIYLTSKIPPFVNQDLINDPSRNLSVIIDVSCDPNSPNNPVPIYDTWSSFADPLLDIKTTTGKPLKLCAIDHLPSMLPRESSIMFCKDLLPSLLNLTNIETYPVWARAKKLFLEKSKEAQA
;
A
#
# COMPACT_ATOMS: atom_id res chain seq x y z
N TRP A 1 -23.41 1.81 2.24
CA TRP A 1 -23.18 1.97 3.69
C TRP A 1 -24.49 2.14 4.47
N LYS A 2 -25.47 2.95 4.01
CA LYS A 2 -26.77 3.12 4.69
C LYS A 2 -27.49 1.79 4.99
N GLU A 3 -27.61 0.90 3.99
CA GLU A 3 -28.24 -0.42 4.17
C GLU A 3 -27.57 -1.29 5.24
N VAL A 4 -26.22 -1.29 5.28
CA VAL A 4 -25.47 -1.99 6.33
C VAL A 4 -25.82 -1.42 7.69
N MET A 5 -25.97 -0.09 7.81
CA MET A 5 -26.32 0.56 9.07
C MET A 5 -27.74 0.25 9.52
N THR A 6 -28.71 0.22 8.61
CA THR A 6 -30.10 -0.13 8.91
C THR A 6 -30.20 -1.48 9.64
N ARG A 7 -29.41 -2.49 9.26
CA ARG A 7 -29.39 -3.79 9.94
C ARG A 7 -29.02 -3.70 11.42
N PHE A 8 -28.03 -2.88 11.77
CA PHE A 8 -27.65 -2.67 13.18
C PHE A 8 -28.74 -1.93 13.94
N ILE A 9 -29.36 -0.91 13.31
CA ILE A 9 -30.42 -0.11 13.91
C ILE A 9 -31.65 -0.98 14.23
N GLU A 10 -32.14 -1.73 13.24
CA GLU A 10 -33.30 -2.63 13.39
C GLU A 10 -33.02 -3.73 14.42
N GLY A 11 -31.80 -4.28 14.41
CA GLY A 11 -31.36 -5.29 15.37
C GLY A 11 -30.99 -4.76 16.75
N LYS A 12 -31.07 -3.44 16.98
CA LYS A 12 -30.61 -2.77 18.22
C LYS A 12 -29.15 -3.10 18.58
N GLY A 13 -28.32 -3.36 17.56
CA GLY A 13 -26.90 -3.61 17.68
C GLY A 13 -26.07 -2.33 17.71
N THR A 14 -24.77 -2.46 17.96
CA THR A 14 -23.80 -1.36 17.87
C THR A 14 -22.60 -1.82 17.05
N LEU A 15 -22.17 -0.99 16.10
CA LEU A 15 -20.96 -1.23 15.31
C LEU A 15 -19.78 -0.46 15.90
N TYR A 16 -18.71 -1.17 16.23
CA TYR A 16 -17.40 -0.58 16.51
C TYR A 16 -16.49 -0.89 15.33
N ASP A 17 -16.43 0.04 14.38
CA ASP A 17 -15.63 -0.14 13.16
C ASP A 17 -14.14 0.01 13.47
N LEU A 18 -13.36 -1.04 13.16
CA LEU A 18 -11.91 -1.10 13.38
C LEU A 18 -11.16 0.01 12.64
N GLU A 19 -11.69 0.50 11.53
CA GLU A 19 -11.08 1.59 10.76
C GLU A 19 -11.14 2.94 11.49
N PHE A 20 -12.14 3.13 12.36
CA PHE A 20 -12.38 4.38 13.08
C PHE A 20 -12.09 4.28 14.57
N LEU A 21 -11.37 3.24 15.00
CA LEU A 21 -10.77 3.21 16.34
C LEU A 21 -9.55 4.13 16.37
N LEU A 22 -9.73 5.33 16.90
CA LEU A 22 -8.72 6.38 16.93
C LEU A 22 -8.21 6.65 18.35
N ASP A 23 -6.91 6.88 18.48
CA ASP A 23 -6.27 7.42 19.68
C ASP A 23 -6.61 8.91 19.87
N ASP A 24 -6.07 9.52 20.93
CA ASP A 24 -6.34 10.93 21.25
C ASP A 24 -5.71 11.93 20.27
N ASN A 25 -4.82 11.45 19.40
CA ASN A 25 -4.20 12.23 18.32
C ASN A 25 -4.88 11.98 16.96
N ASN A 26 -6.08 11.38 16.94
CA ASN A 26 -6.80 10.98 15.74
C ASN A 26 -6.05 9.98 14.84
N ARG A 27 -5.15 9.17 15.42
CA ARG A 27 -4.44 8.11 14.70
C ARG A 27 -5.13 6.78 14.93
N ARG A 28 -5.29 5.99 13.86
CA ARG A 28 -5.81 4.62 13.96
C ARG A 28 -4.96 3.78 14.91
N VAL A 29 -5.62 3.21 15.93
CA VAL A 29 -4.97 2.37 16.97
C VAL A 29 -4.37 1.11 16.39
N ALA A 30 -5.02 0.51 15.38
CA ALA A 30 -4.55 -0.68 14.66
C ALA A 30 -4.80 -0.53 13.16
N ALA A 31 -3.81 -0.88 12.35
CA ALA A 31 -3.90 -0.85 10.89
C ALA A 31 -2.85 -1.78 10.27
N TYR A 32 -3.08 -2.23 9.04
CA TYR A 32 -2.17 -3.13 8.32
C TYR A 32 -1.03 -2.40 7.59
N GLY A 33 -0.82 -1.12 7.86
CA GLY A 33 0.03 -0.24 7.03
C GLY A 33 1.44 -0.78 6.81
N PHE A 34 2.13 -1.24 7.87
CA PHE A 34 3.50 -1.77 7.72
C PHE A 34 3.55 -2.96 6.76
N TYR A 35 2.70 -3.98 6.97
CA TYR A 35 2.74 -5.15 6.09
C TYR A 35 2.17 -4.86 4.70
N ALA A 36 1.30 -3.86 4.52
CA ALA A 36 0.90 -3.41 3.19
C ALA A 36 2.11 -2.90 2.37
N GLY A 37 2.95 -2.05 2.96
CA GLY A 37 4.16 -1.58 2.30
C GLY A 37 5.22 -2.68 2.16
N PHE A 38 5.37 -3.53 3.19
CA PHE A 38 6.29 -4.67 3.18
C PHE A 38 5.97 -5.63 2.04
N THR A 39 4.73 -6.07 1.90
CA THR A 39 4.33 -6.96 0.82
C THR A 39 4.24 -6.23 -0.52
N GLY A 40 3.87 -4.95 -0.54
CA GLY A 40 3.93 -4.12 -1.76
C GLY A 40 5.33 -4.02 -2.35
N SER A 41 6.35 -3.77 -1.52
CA SER A 41 7.76 -3.78 -1.97
C SER A 41 8.17 -5.16 -2.49
N ALA A 42 7.63 -6.23 -1.93
CA ALA A 42 7.94 -7.60 -2.33
C ALA A 42 7.36 -7.90 -3.71
N VAL A 43 6.12 -7.45 -3.96
CA VAL A 43 5.54 -7.49 -5.31
C VAL A 43 6.42 -6.68 -6.27
N GLY A 44 6.81 -5.46 -5.91
CA GLY A 44 7.70 -4.62 -6.73
C GLY A 44 9.00 -5.32 -7.14
N ILE A 45 9.74 -5.83 -6.16
CA ILE A 45 11.02 -6.53 -6.40
C ILE A 45 10.80 -7.80 -7.22
N ASN A 46 9.78 -8.59 -6.89
CA ASN A 46 9.48 -9.84 -7.57
C ASN A 46 9.10 -9.60 -9.04
N SER A 47 8.25 -8.60 -9.29
CA SER A 47 7.81 -8.21 -10.63
C SER A 47 8.95 -7.65 -11.47
N TRP A 48 9.83 -6.84 -10.87
CA TRP A 48 11.01 -6.32 -11.56
C TRP A 48 11.98 -7.45 -11.93
N CYS A 49 12.24 -8.40 -11.01
CA CYS A 49 13.04 -9.58 -11.31
C CYS A 49 12.40 -10.42 -12.43
N HIS A 50 11.09 -10.65 -12.36
CA HIS A 50 10.35 -11.43 -13.34
C HIS A 50 10.42 -10.83 -14.75
N GLN A 51 10.28 -9.51 -14.89
CA GLN A 51 10.42 -8.85 -16.19
C GLN A 51 11.80 -9.03 -16.83
N ILE A 52 12.86 -9.15 -16.02
CA ILE A 52 14.23 -9.34 -16.51
C ILE A 52 14.50 -10.81 -16.84
N LEU A 53 14.10 -11.71 -15.94
CA LEU A 53 14.38 -13.14 -16.05
C LEU A 53 13.46 -13.85 -17.05
N SER A 54 12.22 -13.37 -17.19
CA SER A 54 11.15 -13.97 -18.01
C SER A 54 10.36 -12.89 -18.78
N PRO A 55 10.99 -12.10 -19.67
CA PRO A 55 10.40 -10.90 -20.29
C PRO A 55 9.12 -11.14 -21.12
N ASN A 56 8.93 -12.36 -21.62
CA ASN A 56 7.80 -12.73 -22.48
C ASN A 56 6.72 -13.53 -21.73
N GLU A 57 6.86 -13.69 -20.42
CA GLU A 57 5.94 -14.47 -19.60
C GLU A 57 5.10 -13.56 -18.71
N LYS A 58 3.82 -13.89 -18.57
CA LYS A 58 2.95 -13.22 -17.61
C LYS A 58 3.42 -13.54 -16.19
N MET A 59 3.36 -12.54 -15.31
CA MET A 59 3.61 -12.73 -13.88
C MET A 59 2.65 -13.80 -13.33
N PRO A 60 3.14 -14.83 -12.62
CA PRO A 60 2.26 -15.82 -12.02
C PRO A 60 1.38 -15.21 -10.91
N PRO A 61 0.23 -15.83 -10.60
CA PRO A 61 -0.60 -15.44 -9.46
C PRO A 61 0.20 -15.41 -8.16
N ILE A 62 -0.09 -14.43 -7.31
CA ILE A 62 0.45 -14.35 -5.96
C ILE A 62 -0.30 -15.34 -5.06
N GLN A 63 0.45 -16.10 -4.28
CA GLN A 63 -0.09 -16.94 -3.21
C GLN A 63 0.37 -16.39 -1.85
N PRO A 64 -0.44 -16.52 -0.78
CA PRO A 64 0.00 -16.18 0.56
C PRO A 64 1.21 -16.99 0.99
N TYR A 65 2.14 -16.33 1.66
CA TYR A 65 3.31 -16.98 2.27
C TYR A 65 2.99 -17.38 3.71
N SER A 66 3.56 -18.50 4.15
CA SER A 66 3.37 -18.99 5.52
C SER A 66 4.23 -18.28 6.55
N HIS A 67 5.34 -17.68 6.12
CA HIS A 67 6.26 -16.90 6.95
C HIS A 67 7.03 -15.85 6.11
N GLU A 68 7.40 -14.72 6.71
CA GLU A 68 8.16 -13.66 6.03
C GLU A 68 9.54 -14.11 5.52
N ASP A 69 10.21 -15.03 6.23
CA ASP A 69 11.55 -15.51 5.86
C ASP A 69 11.56 -16.25 4.51
N ILE A 70 10.48 -16.96 4.20
CA ILE A 70 10.34 -17.68 2.92
C ILE A 70 10.26 -16.68 1.78
N LEU A 71 9.44 -15.64 1.95
CA LEU A 71 9.32 -14.55 0.99
C LEU A 71 10.68 -13.86 0.78
N ILE A 72 11.37 -13.52 1.87
CA ILE A 72 12.66 -12.83 1.80
C ILE A 72 13.72 -13.70 1.10
N ALA A 73 13.78 -14.99 1.42
CA ALA A 73 14.73 -15.92 0.79
C ALA A 73 14.50 -16.05 -0.72
N GLU A 74 13.23 -16.11 -1.14
CA GLU A 74 12.87 -16.15 -2.56
C GLU A 74 13.30 -14.87 -3.29
N LEU A 75 13.02 -13.69 -2.71
CA LEU A 75 13.41 -12.41 -3.29
C LEU A 75 14.93 -12.28 -3.43
N LYS A 76 15.70 -12.68 -2.40
CA LYS A 76 17.17 -12.69 -2.46
C LYS A 76 17.68 -13.57 -3.61
N SER A 77 17.11 -14.77 -3.76
CA SER A 77 17.47 -15.69 -4.84
C SER A 77 17.18 -15.08 -6.22
N LYS A 78 16.03 -14.42 -6.38
CA LYS A 78 15.66 -13.75 -7.64
C LYS A 78 16.56 -12.55 -7.95
N ILE A 79 16.86 -11.69 -6.98
CA ILE A 79 17.79 -10.57 -7.15
C ILE A 79 19.18 -11.08 -7.54
N ALA A 80 19.68 -12.15 -6.90
CA ALA A 80 20.97 -12.73 -7.23
C ALA A 80 21.02 -13.26 -8.68
N LYS A 81 19.93 -13.88 -9.17
CA LYS A 81 19.82 -14.33 -10.57
C LYS A 81 19.80 -13.18 -11.58
N VAL A 82 19.23 -12.04 -11.23
CA VAL A 82 19.29 -10.83 -12.06
C VAL A 82 20.72 -10.27 -12.15
N GLY A 83 21.54 -10.49 -11.12
CA GLY A 83 22.95 -10.07 -11.10
C GLY A 83 23.16 -8.61 -10.71
N ARG A 84 22.10 -7.87 -10.38
CA ARG A 84 22.17 -6.53 -9.78
C ARG A 84 20.95 -6.28 -8.87
N ALA A 85 21.09 -5.37 -7.91
CA ALA A 85 19.96 -4.91 -7.11
C ALA A 85 19.17 -3.80 -7.85
N PRO A 86 17.84 -3.71 -7.68
CA PRO A 86 17.04 -2.62 -8.21
C PRO A 86 17.29 -1.32 -7.44
N LYS A 87 17.08 -0.17 -8.10
CA LYS A 87 16.91 1.13 -7.46
C LYS A 87 15.43 1.37 -7.16
N ILE A 88 15.09 1.61 -5.90
CA ILE A 88 13.71 1.71 -5.41
C ILE A 88 13.47 3.10 -4.86
N LEU A 89 12.44 3.78 -5.38
CA LEU A 89 11.94 5.03 -4.82
C LEU A 89 10.65 4.76 -4.03
N VAL A 90 10.63 5.15 -2.76
CA VAL A 90 9.45 5.07 -1.89
C VAL A 90 8.99 6.48 -1.53
N ILE A 91 7.77 6.86 -1.91
CA ILE A 91 7.14 8.11 -1.47
C ILE A 91 6.22 7.81 -0.28
N GLY A 92 6.36 8.57 0.81
CA GLY A 92 5.73 8.30 2.11
C GLY A 92 6.57 7.39 3.00
N ALA A 93 7.89 7.48 2.86
CA ALA A 93 8.86 6.59 3.49
C ALA A 93 8.86 6.65 5.03
N LEU A 94 8.42 7.75 5.64
CA LEU A 94 8.39 7.92 7.10
C LEU A 94 7.11 7.34 7.74
N GLY A 95 6.07 7.07 6.95
CA GLY A 95 4.83 6.48 7.41
C GLY A 95 4.95 4.98 7.71
N ARG A 96 3.92 4.40 8.36
CA ARG A 96 3.83 2.95 8.62
C ARG A 96 4.07 2.14 7.35
N CYS A 97 3.39 2.50 6.26
CA CYS A 97 3.50 1.83 4.96
C CYS A 97 4.90 1.93 4.36
N GLY A 98 5.43 3.16 4.19
CA GLY A 98 6.77 3.34 3.63
C GLY A 98 7.87 2.67 4.46
N SER A 99 7.76 2.69 5.79
CA SER A 99 8.71 1.99 6.66
C SER A 99 8.73 0.47 6.44
N GLY A 100 7.56 -0.14 6.16
CA GLY A 100 7.45 -1.54 5.77
C GLY A 100 8.09 -1.83 4.42
N ALA A 101 7.84 -0.98 3.42
CA ALA A 101 8.44 -1.11 2.09
C ALA A 101 9.98 -1.04 2.15
N VAL A 102 10.51 -0.03 2.85
CA VAL A 102 11.95 0.13 3.09
C VAL A 102 12.52 -1.06 3.87
N SER A 103 11.81 -1.53 4.90
CA SER A 103 12.23 -2.69 5.69
C SER A 103 12.36 -3.95 4.84
N LEU A 104 11.39 -4.23 3.96
CA LEU A 104 11.50 -5.39 3.09
C LEU A 104 12.65 -5.22 2.08
N ALA A 105 12.77 -4.07 1.41
CA ALA A 105 13.85 -3.84 0.46
C ALA A 105 15.23 -4.15 1.07
N ARG A 106 15.49 -3.66 2.30
CA ARG A 106 16.70 -3.99 3.06
C ARG A 106 16.81 -5.49 3.34
N LYS A 107 15.75 -6.11 3.86
CA LYS A 107 15.74 -7.56 4.18
C LYS A 107 15.98 -8.41 2.93
N ALA A 108 15.51 -7.99 1.76
CA ALA A 108 15.71 -8.65 0.47
C ALA A 108 17.13 -8.45 -0.11
N GLY A 109 17.99 -7.67 0.56
CA GLY A 109 19.37 -7.44 0.14
C GLY A 109 19.57 -6.28 -0.83
N VAL A 110 18.60 -5.37 -0.95
CA VAL A 110 18.78 -4.12 -1.72
C VAL A 110 19.71 -3.20 -0.92
N PRO A 111 20.82 -2.72 -1.51
CA PRO A 111 21.74 -1.80 -0.85
C PRO A 111 21.05 -0.49 -0.44
N GLU A 112 21.48 0.12 0.67
CA GLU A 112 20.82 1.31 1.23
C GLU A 112 20.86 2.50 0.25
N GLU A 113 21.95 2.63 -0.50
CA GLU A 113 22.13 3.65 -1.54
C GLU A 113 21.13 3.52 -2.70
N ASN A 114 20.55 2.33 -2.88
CA ASN A 114 19.53 2.07 -3.88
C ASN A 114 18.11 2.31 -3.36
N ILE A 115 17.93 2.58 -2.05
CA ILE A 115 16.62 2.81 -1.44
C ILE A 115 16.43 4.31 -1.20
N ILE A 116 15.79 4.97 -2.17
CA ILE A 116 15.47 6.39 -2.08
C ILE A 116 14.18 6.55 -1.28
N LYS A 117 14.28 7.30 -0.19
CA LYS A 117 13.21 7.50 0.79
C LYS A 117 12.74 8.94 0.69
N TRP A 118 11.55 9.14 0.15
CA TRP A 118 10.92 10.45 0.00
C TRP A 118 9.70 10.57 0.89
N ASP A 119 9.47 11.79 1.36
CA ASP A 119 8.29 12.15 2.12
C ASP A 119 7.85 13.58 1.77
N MET A 120 7.15 14.26 2.69
CA MET A 120 6.64 15.62 2.47
C MET A 120 7.72 16.62 2.04
N ALA A 121 8.94 16.50 2.57
CA ALA A 121 10.02 17.45 2.26
C ALA A 121 10.38 17.46 0.78
N GLU A 122 10.45 16.28 0.16
CA GLU A 122 10.81 16.13 -1.26
C GLU A 122 9.62 16.35 -2.18
N THR A 123 8.42 15.95 -1.76
CA THR A 123 7.19 16.07 -2.55
C THR A 123 6.59 17.47 -2.55
N ALA A 124 6.97 18.34 -1.60
CA ALA A 124 6.48 19.72 -1.49
C ALA A 124 6.75 20.58 -2.74
N LYS A 125 7.74 20.22 -3.57
CA LYS A 125 8.04 20.92 -4.83
C LYS A 125 6.93 20.77 -5.90
N GLY A 126 6.03 19.81 -5.72
CA GLY A 126 4.98 19.47 -6.68
C GLY A 126 5.48 18.58 -7.83
N GLY A 127 4.68 17.60 -8.23
CA GLY A 127 4.99 16.72 -9.34
C GLY A 127 4.73 17.35 -10.72
N PRO A 128 5.04 16.63 -11.81
CA PRO A 128 5.56 15.26 -11.85
C PRO A 128 7.04 15.17 -11.45
N PHE A 129 7.48 14.02 -10.92
CA PHE A 129 8.83 13.84 -10.39
C PHE A 129 9.70 12.98 -11.31
N LYS A 130 10.74 13.57 -11.91
CA LYS A 130 11.68 12.82 -12.78
C LYS A 130 12.41 11.71 -12.03
N GLU A 131 12.62 11.88 -10.73
CA GLU A 131 13.25 10.87 -9.88
C GLU A 131 12.48 9.55 -9.83
N ILE A 132 11.17 9.55 -10.13
CA ILE A 132 10.38 8.33 -10.27
C ILE A 132 10.82 7.51 -11.47
N ILE A 133 11.05 8.13 -12.63
CA ILE A 133 11.46 7.40 -13.84
C ILE A 133 12.94 7.04 -13.86
N ASP A 134 13.76 7.66 -13.01
CA ASP A 134 15.17 7.34 -12.81
C ASP A 134 15.38 6.10 -11.92
N ALA A 135 14.35 5.67 -11.17
CA ALA A 135 14.35 4.43 -10.39
C ALA A 135 13.99 3.22 -11.27
N ASP A 136 14.29 2.00 -10.80
CA ASP A 136 13.78 0.76 -11.42
C ASP A 136 12.34 0.48 -10.96
N ILE A 137 12.06 0.75 -9.68
CA ILE A 137 10.79 0.48 -8.99
C ILE A 137 10.34 1.74 -8.25
N PHE A 138 9.07 2.12 -8.42
CA PHE A 138 8.43 3.18 -7.63
C PHE A 138 7.35 2.58 -6.73
N ILE A 139 7.34 2.96 -5.45
CA ILE A 139 6.35 2.53 -4.47
C ILE A 139 5.67 3.78 -3.87
N ASN A 140 4.39 3.95 -4.16
CA ASN A 140 3.55 4.97 -3.52
C ASN A 140 2.97 4.43 -2.21
N CYS A 141 3.24 5.12 -1.10
CA CYS A 141 2.69 4.83 0.22
C CYS A 141 1.85 6.00 0.78
N ILE A 142 1.44 6.94 -0.08
CA ILE A 142 0.63 8.10 0.30
C ILE A 142 -0.76 8.00 -0.32
N TYR A 143 -1.77 8.05 0.56
CA TYR A 143 -3.16 8.31 0.20
C TYR A 143 -3.45 9.81 0.33
N LEU A 144 -4.09 10.39 -0.68
CA LEU A 144 -4.37 11.83 -0.74
C LEU A 144 -5.86 12.13 -0.62
N THR A 145 -6.20 13.00 0.33
CA THR A 145 -7.56 13.50 0.53
C THR A 145 -7.83 14.81 -0.22
N SER A 146 -6.80 15.41 -0.82
CA SER A 146 -6.89 16.67 -1.57
C SER A 146 -6.09 16.57 -2.87
N LYS A 147 -6.58 17.24 -3.91
CA LYS A 147 -5.93 17.26 -5.22
C LYS A 147 -4.58 17.98 -5.16
N ILE A 148 -3.53 17.32 -5.64
CA ILE A 148 -2.20 17.88 -5.85
C ILE A 148 -1.75 17.61 -7.29
N PRO A 149 -0.68 18.26 -7.79
CA PRO A 149 -0.04 17.85 -9.03
C PRO A 149 0.39 16.37 -8.95
N PRO A 150 0.08 15.54 -9.96
CA PRO A 150 0.31 14.12 -9.88
C PRO A 150 1.80 13.80 -9.81
N PHE A 151 2.15 12.71 -9.12
CA PHE A 151 3.54 12.24 -8.99
C PHE A 151 4.09 11.79 -10.35
N VAL A 152 3.24 11.14 -11.14
CA VAL A 152 3.54 10.69 -12.51
C VAL A 152 2.41 11.08 -13.47
N ASN A 153 2.75 11.24 -14.75
CA ASN A 153 1.79 11.45 -15.83
C ASN A 153 2.23 10.71 -17.10
N GLN A 154 1.41 10.75 -18.14
CA GLN A 154 1.69 10.11 -19.42
C GLN A 154 2.99 10.62 -20.06
N ASP A 155 3.26 11.93 -20.02
CA ASP A 155 4.48 12.49 -20.61
C ASP A 155 5.73 11.94 -19.92
N LEU A 156 5.72 11.89 -18.58
CA LEU A 156 6.84 11.41 -17.80
C LEU A 156 7.11 9.93 -18.05
N ILE A 157 6.09 9.07 -18.08
CA ILE A 157 6.30 7.63 -18.32
C ILE A 157 6.67 7.33 -19.79
N ASN A 158 6.50 8.28 -20.70
CA ASN A 158 6.91 8.16 -22.10
C ASN A 158 8.24 8.90 -22.38
N ASP A 159 8.95 9.36 -21.36
CA ASP A 159 10.32 9.86 -21.49
C ASP A 159 11.24 8.71 -21.98
N PRO A 160 11.94 8.86 -23.12
CA PRO A 160 12.83 7.82 -23.64
C PRO A 160 13.98 7.42 -22.68
N SER A 161 14.30 8.25 -21.69
CA SER A 161 15.31 7.98 -20.67
C SER A 161 14.80 7.14 -19.47
N ARG A 162 13.51 6.76 -19.46
CA ARG A 162 12.90 6.02 -18.35
C ARG A 162 13.60 4.68 -18.07
N ASN A 163 14.04 4.51 -16.83
CA ASN A 163 14.48 3.23 -16.26
C ASN A 163 13.34 2.45 -15.60
N LEU A 164 12.37 3.17 -15.04
CA LEU A 164 11.25 2.62 -14.29
C LEU A 164 10.49 1.56 -15.08
N SER A 165 10.31 0.38 -14.48
CA SER A 165 9.57 -0.72 -15.11
C SER A 165 8.44 -1.27 -14.27
N VAL A 166 8.40 -0.94 -12.96
CA VAL A 166 7.34 -1.36 -12.04
C VAL A 166 6.92 -0.21 -11.12
N ILE A 167 5.60 0.04 -11.06
CA ILE A 167 4.98 0.92 -10.07
C ILE A 167 4.15 0.06 -9.11
N ILE A 168 4.29 0.29 -7.81
CA ILE A 168 3.45 -0.29 -6.78
C ILE A 168 2.70 0.86 -6.11
N ASP A 169 1.40 0.97 -6.38
CA ASP A 169 0.56 1.89 -5.65
C ASP A 169 -0.10 1.15 -4.48
N VAL A 170 0.53 1.21 -3.31
CA VAL A 170 0.00 0.57 -2.09
C VAL A 170 -1.23 1.32 -1.57
N SER A 171 -1.35 2.59 -1.91
CA SER A 171 -2.47 3.46 -1.53
C SER A 171 -3.51 3.57 -2.65
N CYS A 172 -3.59 2.55 -3.51
CA CYS A 172 -4.36 2.60 -4.75
C CYS A 172 -5.83 2.91 -4.51
N ASP A 173 -6.32 3.93 -5.22
CA ASP A 173 -7.74 4.24 -5.35
C ASP A 173 -7.97 4.81 -6.76
N PRO A 174 -8.11 3.95 -7.79
CA PRO A 174 -8.27 4.38 -9.18
C PRO A 174 -9.52 5.24 -9.42
N ASN A 175 -10.52 5.16 -8.53
CA ASN A 175 -11.73 5.97 -8.61
C ASN A 175 -11.57 7.35 -7.94
N SER A 176 -10.49 7.58 -7.20
CA SER A 176 -10.26 8.84 -6.51
C SER A 176 -9.88 9.95 -7.50
N PRO A 177 -10.56 11.11 -7.47
CA PRO A 177 -10.13 12.28 -8.25
C PRO A 177 -8.80 12.86 -7.76
N ASN A 178 -8.30 12.39 -6.62
CA ASN A 178 -7.05 12.79 -5.99
C ASN A 178 -5.92 11.76 -6.19
N ASN A 179 -6.12 10.75 -7.06
CA ASN A 179 -5.10 9.73 -7.33
C ASN A 179 -3.79 10.40 -7.82
N PRO A 180 -2.67 10.29 -7.07
CA PRO A 180 -1.39 10.87 -7.47
C PRO A 180 -0.70 10.13 -8.61
N VAL A 181 -1.19 8.95 -8.99
CA VAL A 181 -0.68 8.09 -10.05
C VAL A 181 -1.78 7.87 -11.12
N PRO A 182 -2.27 8.93 -11.79
CA PRO A 182 -3.44 8.86 -12.68
C PRO A 182 -3.10 8.28 -14.07
N ILE A 183 -2.58 7.06 -14.10
CA ILE A 183 -2.16 6.34 -15.33
C ILE A 183 -2.82 4.95 -15.45
N TYR A 184 -3.77 4.64 -14.55
CA TYR A 184 -4.53 3.40 -14.49
C TYR A 184 -5.92 3.68 -13.92
N ASP A 185 -6.89 2.81 -14.21
CA ASP A 185 -8.33 3.01 -13.93
C ASP A 185 -9.02 1.78 -13.30
N THR A 186 -8.26 0.74 -12.95
CA THR A 186 -8.79 -0.50 -12.38
C THR A 186 -7.82 -1.08 -11.34
N TRP A 187 -8.26 -2.10 -10.60
CA TRP A 187 -7.42 -2.81 -9.64
C TRP A 187 -6.81 -4.05 -10.25
N SER A 188 -5.59 -4.37 -9.82
CA SER A 188 -5.02 -5.71 -9.98
C SER A 188 -5.46 -6.62 -8.82
N SER A 189 -5.18 -7.92 -8.91
CA SER A 189 -5.54 -8.89 -7.87
C SER A 189 -4.43 -9.90 -7.64
N PHE A 190 -4.50 -10.74 -6.60
CA PHE A 190 -3.54 -11.84 -6.49
C PHE A 190 -3.61 -12.83 -7.68
N ALA A 191 -4.76 -12.98 -8.35
CA ALA A 191 -4.86 -13.81 -9.54
C ALA A 191 -4.18 -13.18 -10.77
N ASP A 192 -4.19 -11.86 -10.86
CA ASP A 192 -3.54 -11.07 -11.91
C ASP A 192 -2.87 -9.83 -11.32
N PRO A 193 -1.61 -9.96 -10.84
CA PRO A 193 -1.02 -8.99 -9.92
C PRO A 193 -0.54 -7.69 -10.55
N LEU A 194 -0.47 -7.64 -11.88
CA LEU A 194 0.11 -6.50 -12.61
C LEU A 194 -0.80 -6.07 -13.74
N LEU A 195 -1.08 -4.77 -13.78
CA LEU A 195 -1.67 -4.09 -14.90
C LEU A 195 -0.59 -3.71 -15.92
N ASP A 196 -0.96 -3.77 -17.20
CA ASP A 196 -0.18 -3.24 -18.30
C ASP A 196 -0.46 -1.75 -18.49
N ILE A 197 0.57 -0.92 -18.30
CA ILE A 197 0.45 0.52 -18.51
C ILE A 197 0.82 0.84 -19.95
N LYS A 198 -0.11 1.53 -20.63
CA LYS A 198 0.09 1.96 -22.01
C LYS A 198 1.20 3.01 -22.07
N THR A 199 2.29 2.67 -22.73
CA THR A 199 3.41 3.56 -23.03
C THR A 199 3.67 3.59 -24.54
N THR A 200 4.07 4.74 -25.07
CA THR A 200 4.44 4.94 -26.48
C THR A 200 5.93 4.72 -26.73
N THR A 201 6.76 4.74 -25.69
CA THR A 201 8.21 4.57 -25.77
C THR A 201 8.74 3.76 -24.57
N GLY A 202 10.00 3.33 -24.68
CA GLY A 202 10.72 2.67 -23.59
C GLY A 202 10.31 1.22 -23.35
N LYS A 203 10.75 0.68 -22.21
CA LYS A 203 10.47 -0.71 -21.79
C LYS A 203 9.02 -0.84 -21.30
N PRO A 204 8.43 -2.06 -21.31
CA PRO A 204 7.13 -2.30 -20.69
C PRO A 204 7.07 -1.74 -19.27
N LEU A 205 5.99 -1.04 -18.93
CA LEU A 205 5.71 -0.52 -17.60
C LEU A 205 4.55 -1.31 -17.01
N LYS A 206 4.77 -1.89 -15.83
CA LYS A 206 3.75 -2.61 -15.08
C LYS A 206 3.35 -1.83 -13.83
N LEU A 207 2.09 -1.97 -13.42
CA LEU A 207 1.58 -1.35 -12.20
C LEU A 207 0.84 -2.37 -11.33
N CYS A 208 1.11 -2.36 -10.04
CA CYS A 208 0.34 -3.09 -9.04
C CYS A 208 -0.57 -2.11 -8.29
N ALA A 209 -1.87 -2.40 -8.28
CA ALA A 209 -2.92 -1.70 -7.55
C ALA A 209 -3.80 -2.75 -6.84
N ILE A 210 -3.17 -3.55 -5.96
CA ILE A 210 -3.86 -4.53 -5.11
C ILE A 210 -4.20 -3.85 -3.78
N ASP A 211 -5.47 -3.83 -3.41
CA ASP A 211 -5.98 -3.15 -2.20
C ASP A 211 -5.88 -3.99 -0.91
N HIS A 212 -5.51 -5.26 -1.03
CA HIS A 212 -5.39 -6.21 0.09
C HIS A 212 -4.00 -6.86 0.19
N LEU A 213 -2.95 -6.10 -0.13
CA LEU A 213 -1.54 -6.53 -0.06
C LEU A 213 -1.13 -7.23 1.25
N PRO A 214 -1.59 -6.85 2.46
CA PRO A 214 -1.25 -7.55 3.70
C PRO A 214 -1.60 -9.05 3.69
N SER A 215 -2.61 -9.45 2.91
CA SER A 215 -3.04 -10.85 2.78
C SER A 215 -1.98 -11.76 2.16
N MET A 216 -0.89 -11.21 1.60
CA MET A 216 0.26 -11.99 1.13
C MET A 216 1.11 -12.52 2.30
N LEU A 217 1.07 -11.88 3.47
CA LEU A 217 1.69 -12.35 4.72
C LEU A 217 0.63 -12.32 5.84
N PRO A 218 -0.36 -13.23 5.79
CA PRO A 218 -1.51 -13.16 6.68
C PRO A 218 -1.13 -13.36 8.15
N ARG A 219 -0.18 -14.26 8.44
CA ARG A 219 0.27 -14.55 9.81
C ARG A 219 0.82 -13.31 10.49
N GLU A 220 1.82 -12.68 9.89
CA GLU A 220 2.52 -11.56 10.49
C GLU A 220 1.66 -10.29 10.49
N SER A 221 0.86 -10.09 9.42
CA SER A 221 -0.14 -9.03 9.36
C SER A 221 -1.14 -9.13 10.51
N SER A 222 -1.66 -10.33 10.79
CA SER A 222 -2.58 -10.56 11.91
C SER A 222 -1.89 -10.38 13.26
N ILE A 223 -0.67 -10.89 13.45
CA ILE A 223 0.06 -10.74 14.73
C ILE A 223 0.26 -9.26 15.06
N MET A 224 0.70 -8.46 14.10
CA MET A 224 0.90 -7.03 14.32
C MET A 224 -0.41 -6.30 14.57
N PHE A 225 -1.43 -6.56 13.74
CA PHE A 225 -2.74 -5.93 13.93
C PHE A 225 -3.33 -6.24 15.31
N CYS A 226 -3.26 -7.50 15.74
CA CYS A 226 -3.72 -7.91 17.06
C CYS A 226 -2.89 -7.28 18.19
N LYS A 227 -1.57 -7.17 18.03
CA LYS A 227 -0.70 -6.51 19.01
C LYS A 227 -1.07 -5.04 19.19
N ASP A 228 -1.31 -4.33 18.09
CA ASP A 228 -1.69 -2.91 18.09
C ASP A 228 -3.11 -2.70 18.63
N LEU A 229 -4.03 -3.64 18.37
CA LEU A 229 -5.41 -3.58 18.84
C LEU A 229 -5.57 -3.96 20.33
N LEU A 230 -4.66 -4.80 20.85
CA LEU A 230 -4.75 -5.38 22.19
C LEU A 230 -4.97 -4.36 23.32
N PRO A 231 -4.28 -3.19 23.37
CA PRO A 231 -4.54 -2.18 24.41
C PRO A 231 -6.00 -1.71 24.45
N SER A 232 -6.64 -1.58 23.28
CA SER A 232 -8.06 -1.23 23.19
C SER A 232 -8.94 -2.40 23.65
N LEU A 233 -8.61 -3.64 23.26
CA LEU A 233 -9.36 -4.83 23.67
C LEU A 233 -9.35 -5.05 25.19
N LEU A 234 -8.21 -4.81 25.84
CA LEU A 234 -8.10 -4.90 27.31
C LEU A 234 -9.01 -3.90 28.04
N ASN A 235 -9.47 -2.84 27.35
CA ASN A 235 -10.40 -1.85 27.88
C ASN A 235 -11.86 -2.08 27.44
N LEU A 236 -12.20 -3.25 26.87
CA LEU A 236 -13.57 -3.57 26.46
C LEU A 236 -14.58 -3.59 27.61
N THR A 237 -14.17 -3.90 28.85
CA THR A 237 -15.07 -3.81 30.01
C THR A 237 -15.46 -2.37 30.36
N ASN A 238 -14.67 -1.39 29.88
CA ASN A 238 -14.88 0.04 30.06
C ASN A 238 -15.37 0.70 28.75
N ILE A 239 -16.12 -0.01 27.91
CA ILE A 239 -16.46 0.40 26.54
C ILE A 239 -17.16 1.77 26.44
N GLU A 240 -17.93 2.15 27.46
CA GLU A 240 -18.65 3.43 27.49
C GLU A 240 -17.74 4.62 27.84
N THR A 241 -16.65 4.38 28.59
CA THR A 241 -15.79 5.45 29.14
C THR A 241 -14.40 5.48 28.52
N TYR A 242 -13.92 4.37 27.97
CA TYR A 242 -12.62 4.31 27.32
C TYR A 242 -12.67 5.13 26.01
N PRO A 243 -11.82 6.16 25.84
CA PRO A 243 -11.99 7.14 24.77
C PRO A 243 -12.06 6.56 23.35
N VAL A 244 -11.29 5.52 23.06
CA VAL A 244 -11.28 4.85 21.74
C VAL A 244 -12.65 4.26 21.42
N TRP A 245 -13.25 3.53 22.37
CA TRP A 245 -14.56 2.89 22.18
C TRP A 245 -15.69 3.91 22.20
N ALA A 246 -15.63 4.88 23.12
CA ALA A 246 -16.64 5.94 23.23
C ALA A 246 -16.71 6.79 21.95
N ARG A 247 -15.56 7.16 21.36
CA ARG A 247 -15.50 7.87 20.07
C ARG A 247 -16.11 7.05 18.93
N ALA A 248 -15.78 5.76 18.85
CA ALA A 248 -16.31 4.87 17.83
C ALA A 248 -17.84 4.70 17.96
N LYS A 249 -18.35 4.54 19.18
CA LYS A 249 -19.80 4.50 19.46
C LYS A 249 -20.49 5.80 19.04
N LYS A 250 -19.90 6.95 19.37
CA LYS A 250 -20.42 8.25 18.96
C LYS A 250 -20.52 8.37 17.43
N LEU A 251 -19.46 7.98 16.71
CA LEU A 251 -19.47 7.98 15.24
C LEU A 251 -20.57 7.06 14.68
N PHE A 252 -20.73 5.85 15.23
CA PHE A 252 -21.81 4.95 14.83
C PHE A 252 -23.20 5.59 15.02
N LEU A 253 -23.44 6.26 16.14
CA LEU A 253 -24.72 6.93 16.41
C LEU A 253 -24.97 8.11 15.47
N GLU A 254 -23.93 8.88 15.14
CA GLU A 254 -24.01 9.97 14.15
C GLU A 254 -24.36 9.40 12.77
N LYS A 255 -23.65 8.36 12.31
CA LYS A 255 -23.92 7.70 11.02
C LYS A 255 -25.25 6.98 10.97
N SER A 256 -25.75 6.48 12.10
CA SER A 256 -27.08 5.89 12.19
C SER A 256 -28.18 6.93 11.93
N LYS A 257 -28.06 8.13 12.51
CA LYS A 257 -28.99 9.23 12.24
C LYS A 257 -28.95 9.67 10.78
N GLU A 258 -27.76 9.78 10.18
CA GLU A 258 -27.60 10.09 8.75
C GLU A 258 -28.17 9.00 7.83
N ALA A 259 -28.14 7.73 8.25
CA ALA A 259 -28.70 6.64 7.46
C ALA A 259 -30.23 6.60 7.46
N GLN A 260 -30.85 7.09 8.54
CA GLN A 260 -32.30 7.18 8.70
C GLN A 260 -32.90 8.46 8.10
N ALA A 261 -32.07 9.47 7.81
CA ALA A 261 -32.42 10.67 7.06
C ALA A 261 -32.33 10.44 5.55
#